data_AF-A0A963KMX2-F1
#
_entry.id   AF-A0A963KMX2-F1
#
_cell.length_a   1.000
_cell.length_b   1.000
_cell.length_c   1.000
_cell.angle_alpha   90.00
_cell.angle_beta   90.00
_cell.angle_gamma   90.00
#
_symmetry.space_group_name_H-M   'P 1'
#
loop_
_entity.id
_entity.type
_entity.pdbx_description
1 polymer ?
#
loop_
_entity_poly.entity_id
_entity_poly.type
_entity_poly.pdbx_seq_one_letter_code
_entity_poly.pdbx_strand_id
1 'polypeptide(L)'
;MEEPLLPEDDNPSRLRLVAKLAVGLVFLVPVYYLAGMLYLHKIDDDPTLALNVEVPVGGSRAVAVAAALIDREVNHNRWVANDPWFMPGSMLDNMPQFQEGVIASIARFGIELTDHIARVRGSSQIDADADDAAGRLKYPGNVWIFEWSATPVQQSSESSYRKALESLTRYNRRLAENEATFERRADNLLDTLDRIASDIGSSSAALYDKIDRTEGAWFDFDADNLFYANKGRLYGYYMLLLGLGDDFRSVIEGRDLQTAWDQLIFSFERAAGLQPWVVINGDLDSQIKPNHLAAQGFLLLRARTQLREVTNILLK
;
A
#
# COMPACT_ATOMS: atom_id res chain seq x y z
N MET A 1 14.69 60.86 42.58
CA MET A 1 15.22 59.87 41.62
C MET A 1 14.93 58.52 42.23
N GLU A 2 13.77 57.94 41.91
CA GLU A 2 13.44 56.57 42.28
C GLU A 2 13.96 55.66 41.18
N GLU A 3 14.84 54.74 41.56
CA GLU A 3 15.33 53.66 40.71
C GLU A 3 14.44 52.44 41.00
N PRO A 4 13.79 51.81 40.00
CA PRO A 4 12.92 50.69 40.26
C PRO A 4 13.76 49.43 40.50
N LEU A 5 13.66 48.87 41.70
CA LEU A 5 14.12 47.53 42.04
C LEU A 5 13.35 46.50 41.20
N LEU A 6 14.03 45.88 40.24
CA LEU A 6 13.53 44.68 39.56
C LEU A 6 13.56 43.50 40.55
N PRO A 7 12.48 42.71 40.68
CA PRO A 7 12.50 41.53 41.54
C PRO A 7 13.29 40.41 40.88
N GLU A 8 14.40 40.01 41.50
CA GLU A 8 15.19 38.84 41.14
C GLU A 8 14.53 37.58 41.76
N ASP A 9 13.52 37.02 41.08
CA ASP A 9 12.85 35.77 41.48
C ASP A 9 13.65 34.54 40.99
N ASP A 10 14.90 34.40 41.44
CA ASP A 10 15.70 33.19 41.21
C ASP A 10 15.51 32.20 42.37
N ASN A 11 14.37 31.51 42.38
CA ASN A 11 14.05 30.54 43.42
C ASN A 11 14.69 29.16 43.10
N PRO A 12 15.73 28.72 43.83
CA PRO A 12 16.47 27.49 43.54
C PRO A 12 15.60 26.22 43.66
N SER A 13 14.47 26.28 44.36
CA SER A 13 13.50 25.18 44.44
C SER A 13 12.70 24.99 43.14
N ARG A 14 12.35 26.09 42.45
CA ARG A 14 11.72 26.05 41.13
C ARG A 14 12.69 25.53 40.08
N LEU A 15 13.95 25.96 40.12
CA LEU A 15 14.99 25.49 39.22
C LEU A 15 15.22 23.97 39.36
N ARG A 16 15.28 23.46 40.60
CA ARG A 16 15.38 22.02 40.89
C ARG A 16 14.14 21.23 40.45
N LEU A 17 12.95 21.81 40.57
CA LEU A 17 11.70 21.18 40.11
C LEU A 17 11.68 21.09 38.57
N VAL A 18 12.01 22.19 37.87
CA VAL A 18 12.12 22.23 36.41
C VAL A 18 13.17 21.24 35.91
N ALA A 19 14.34 21.17 36.57
CA ALA A 19 15.37 20.19 36.22
C ALA A 19 14.90 18.74 36.42
N LYS A 20 14.18 18.43 37.51
CA LYS A 20 13.60 17.09 37.73
C LYS A 20 12.54 16.72 36.69
N LEU A 21 11.68 17.67 36.32
CA LEU A 21 10.68 17.48 35.27
C LEU A 21 11.34 17.27 33.90
N ALA A 22 12.38 18.06 33.57
CA ALA A 22 13.14 17.92 32.35
C ALA A 22 13.84 16.54 32.28
N VAL A 23 14.47 16.10 33.37
CA VAL A 23 15.07 14.76 33.45
C VAL A 23 14.00 13.67 33.29
N GLY A 24 12.84 13.80 33.93
CA GLY A 24 11.73 12.86 33.75
C GLY A 24 11.26 12.78 32.29
N LEU A 25 11.17 13.92 31.62
CA LEU A 25 10.73 14.02 30.23
C LEU A 25 11.74 13.39 29.26
N VAL A 26 13.05 13.52 29.53
CA VAL A 26 14.13 12.86 28.77
C VAL A 26 14.01 11.33 28.79
N PHE A 27 13.47 10.74 29.86
CA PHE A 27 13.23 9.29 29.91
C PHE A 27 11.85 8.88 29.38
N LEU A 28 10.82 9.68 29.65
CA LEU A 28 9.44 9.36 29.24
C LEU A 28 9.25 9.44 27.73
N VAL A 29 9.88 10.40 27.05
CA VAL A 29 9.73 10.56 25.59
C VAL A 29 10.25 9.34 24.82
N PRO A 30 11.50 8.86 25.01
CA PRO A 30 11.96 7.64 24.35
C PRO A 30 11.09 6.42 24.65
N VAL A 31 10.63 6.27 25.90
CA VAL A 31 9.73 5.15 26.28
C VAL A 31 8.41 5.24 25.54
N TYR A 32 7.82 6.43 25.41
CA TYR A 32 6.59 6.66 24.65
C TYR A 32 6.75 6.28 23.17
N TYR A 33 7.83 6.72 22.52
CA TYR A 33 8.10 6.37 21.12
C TYR A 33 8.38 4.88 20.96
N LEU A 34 9.23 4.28 21.80
CA LEU A 34 9.57 2.85 21.72
C LEU A 34 8.35 1.95 21.96
N ALA A 35 7.59 2.21 23.03
CA ALA A 35 6.38 1.45 23.32
C ALA A 35 5.32 1.63 22.23
N GLY A 36 5.16 2.86 21.72
CA GLY A 36 4.23 3.14 20.64
C GLY A 36 4.62 2.48 19.32
N MET A 37 5.90 2.48 18.95
CA MET A 37 6.40 1.77 17.77
C MET A 37 6.16 0.26 17.88
N LEU A 38 6.47 -0.35 19.03
CA LEU A 38 6.24 -1.79 19.25
C LEU A 38 4.75 -2.15 19.21
N TYR A 39 3.88 -1.24 19.64
CA TYR A 39 2.43 -1.45 19.61
C TYR A 39 1.83 -1.26 18.21
N LEU A 40 2.30 -0.26 17.46
CA LEU A 40 1.75 0.08 16.14
C LEU A 40 2.34 -0.79 15.02
N HIS A 41 3.60 -1.20 15.13
CA HIS A 41 4.30 -1.90 14.05
C HIS A 41 3.62 -3.22 13.70
N LYS A 42 2.95 -3.25 12.55
CA LYS A 42 2.30 -4.43 12.01
C LYS A 42 2.37 -4.42 10.49
N ILE A 43 3.13 -5.35 9.92
CA ILE A 43 3.11 -5.64 8.47
C ILE A 43 2.22 -6.85 8.30
N ASP A 44 0.98 -6.59 7.86
CA ASP A 44 -0.04 -7.61 7.67
C ASP A 44 -0.02 -8.10 6.22
N ASP A 45 0.61 -9.25 5.99
CA ASP A 45 0.74 -9.89 4.68
C ASP A 45 0.06 -11.25 4.62
N ASP A 46 -1.04 -11.42 5.38
CA ASP A 46 -1.83 -12.66 5.41
C ASP A 46 -2.28 -13.07 3.98
N PRO A 47 -1.83 -14.24 3.46
CA PRO A 47 -2.20 -14.69 2.12
C PRO A 47 -3.66 -15.14 2.02
N THR A 48 -4.34 -15.33 3.15
CA THR A 48 -5.70 -15.87 3.18
C THR A 48 -6.80 -14.81 3.15
N LEU A 49 -6.45 -13.52 3.27
CA LEU A 49 -7.43 -12.42 3.32
C LEU A 49 -8.43 -12.50 2.18
N ALA A 50 -7.96 -12.57 0.92
CA ALA A 50 -8.84 -12.59 -0.26
C ALA A 50 -9.79 -13.81 -0.31
N LEU A 51 -9.40 -14.93 0.30
CA LEU A 51 -10.22 -16.14 0.39
C LEU A 51 -11.36 -15.98 1.40
N ASN A 52 -11.14 -15.19 2.44
CA ASN A 52 -12.07 -14.99 3.55
C ASN A 52 -13.01 -13.79 3.35
N VAL A 53 -12.78 -12.96 2.31
CA VAL A 53 -13.69 -11.85 2.00
C VAL A 53 -15.06 -12.38 1.56
N GLU A 54 -16.11 -11.95 2.26
CA GLU A 54 -17.50 -12.22 1.87
C GLU A 54 -17.88 -11.35 0.66
N VAL A 55 -18.42 -11.99 -0.38
CA VAL A 55 -18.84 -11.31 -1.61
C VAL A 55 -20.33 -11.57 -1.83
N PRO A 56 -21.16 -10.52 -1.98
CA PRO A 56 -22.55 -10.67 -2.35
C PRO A 56 -22.70 -11.41 -3.69
N VAL A 57 -23.75 -12.24 -3.83
CA VAL A 57 -24.03 -12.93 -5.09
C VAL A 57 -24.23 -11.91 -6.21
N GLY A 58 -23.48 -12.03 -7.30
CA GLY A 58 -23.49 -11.07 -8.42
C GLY A 58 -22.47 -9.92 -8.30
N GLY A 59 -21.86 -9.74 -7.13
CA GLY A 59 -20.75 -8.81 -6.92
C GLY A 59 -19.43 -9.27 -7.59
N SER A 60 -18.44 -8.37 -7.58
CA SER A 60 -17.06 -8.65 -7.93
C SER A 60 -16.24 -8.99 -6.68
N ARG A 61 -15.46 -10.07 -6.75
CA ARG A 61 -14.51 -10.43 -5.69
C ARG A 61 -13.31 -9.51 -5.68
N ALA A 62 -12.76 -9.12 -6.83
CA ALA A 62 -11.64 -8.19 -6.90
C ALA A 62 -11.96 -6.84 -6.23
N VAL A 63 -13.18 -6.32 -6.46
CA VAL A 63 -13.67 -5.09 -5.82
C VAL A 63 -13.85 -5.27 -4.30
N ALA A 64 -14.41 -6.41 -3.87
CA ALA A 64 -14.55 -6.72 -2.46
C ALA A 64 -13.19 -6.82 -1.75
N VAL A 65 -12.21 -7.46 -2.40
CA VAL A 65 -10.83 -7.58 -1.90
C VAL A 65 -10.16 -6.22 -1.82
N ALA A 66 -10.30 -5.38 -2.84
CA ALA A 66 -9.81 -4.00 -2.82
C ALA A 66 -10.38 -3.21 -1.63
N ALA A 67 -11.70 -3.30 -1.40
CA ALA A 67 -12.35 -2.70 -0.23
C ALA A 67 -11.78 -3.26 1.08
N ALA A 68 -11.69 -4.59 1.22
CA ALA A 68 -11.18 -5.24 2.43
C ALA A 68 -9.73 -4.85 2.75
N LEU A 69 -8.88 -4.68 1.73
CA LEU A 69 -7.50 -4.20 1.92
C LEU A 69 -7.46 -2.75 2.43
N ILE A 70 -8.27 -1.86 1.86
CA ILE A 70 -8.35 -0.47 2.34
C ILE A 70 -8.84 -0.45 3.80
N ASP A 71 -9.88 -1.21 4.10
CA ASP A 71 -10.45 -1.28 5.46
C ASP A 71 -9.41 -1.81 6.46
N ARG A 72 -8.68 -2.87 6.07
CA ARG A 72 -7.58 -3.40 6.86
C ARG A 72 -6.51 -2.35 7.15
N GLU A 73 -6.00 -1.66 6.12
CA GLU A 73 -4.91 -0.71 6.32
C GLU A 73 -5.33 0.55 7.06
N VAL A 74 -6.55 1.05 6.80
CA VAL A 74 -6.97 2.36 7.31
C VAL A 74 -7.70 2.26 8.64
N ASN A 75 -8.52 1.22 8.85
CA ASN A 75 -9.38 1.10 10.02
C ASN A 75 -8.89 0.05 11.02
N HIS A 76 -8.36 -1.10 10.57
CA HIS A 76 -7.90 -2.16 11.48
C HIS A 76 -6.45 -1.96 11.96
N ASN A 77 -5.52 -1.77 11.03
CA ASN A 77 -4.09 -1.58 11.34
C ASN A 77 -3.75 -0.13 11.70
N ARG A 78 -4.70 0.80 11.44
CA ARG A 78 -4.52 2.25 11.44
C ARG A 78 -3.54 2.70 10.34
N TRP A 79 -3.87 3.79 9.68
CA TRP A 79 -2.99 4.38 8.68
C TRP A 79 -1.88 5.17 9.36
N VAL A 80 -0.63 4.75 9.20
CA VAL A 80 0.50 5.37 9.90
C VAL A 80 1.22 6.41 9.03
N ALA A 81 1.08 6.33 7.71
CA ALA A 81 1.86 7.16 6.78
C ALA A 81 1.62 8.68 6.91
N ASN A 82 0.51 9.10 7.53
CA ASN A 82 0.22 10.51 7.81
C ASN A 82 0.29 10.89 9.30
N ASP A 83 0.90 10.06 10.15
CA ASP A 83 1.10 10.38 11.56
C ASP A 83 2.05 11.59 11.71
N PRO A 84 1.70 12.63 12.47
CA PRO A 84 2.57 13.77 12.71
C PRO A 84 3.74 13.40 13.64
N TRP A 85 4.80 14.21 13.61
CA TRP A 85 6.08 13.97 14.33
C TRP A 85 5.97 13.67 15.83
N PHE A 86 4.89 14.12 16.50
CA PHE A 86 4.66 13.90 17.93
C PHE A 86 3.94 12.57 18.24
N MET A 87 3.56 11.80 17.21
CA MET A 87 2.99 10.46 17.35
C MET A 87 4.07 9.38 17.12
N PRO A 88 4.01 8.24 17.84
CA PRO A 88 5.03 7.20 17.71
C PRO A 88 5.13 6.58 16.32
N GLY A 89 4.02 6.54 15.58
CA GLY A 89 3.99 6.00 14.22
C GLY A 89 4.87 6.76 13.23
N SER A 90 5.16 8.04 13.48
CA SER A 90 6.09 8.83 12.65
C SER A 90 7.54 8.32 12.65
N MET A 91 7.89 7.44 13.60
CA MET A 91 9.20 6.78 13.66
C MET A 91 9.21 5.41 12.96
N LEU A 92 8.06 4.94 12.45
CA LEU A 92 7.98 3.74 11.63
C LEU A 92 8.24 4.09 10.16
N ASP A 93 9.08 3.31 9.50
CA ASP A 93 9.45 3.45 8.09
C ASP A 93 8.81 2.34 7.23
N ASN A 94 9.01 1.09 7.62
CA ASN A 94 8.66 -0.09 6.83
C ASN A 94 7.15 -0.30 6.72
N MET A 95 6.44 -0.11 7.84
CA MET A 95 4.99 -0.25 7.88
C MET A 95 4.30 0.78 6.97
N PRO A 96 4.49 2.10 7.11
CA PRO A 96 3.80 3.06 6.24
C PRO A 96 4.15 2.86 4.76
N GLN A 97 5.39 2.49 4.43
CA GLN A 97 5.76 2.18 3.05
C GLN A 97 5.03 0.96 2.50
N PHE A 98 4.88 -0.11 3.30
CA PHE A 98 4.04 -1.24 2.94
C PHE A 98 2.58 -0.81 2.69
N GLN A 99 2.00 0.00 3.58
CA GLN A 99 0.63 0.51 3.44
C GLN A 99 0.44 1.34 2.16
N GLU A 100 1.36 2.24 1.87
CA GLU A 100 1.36 3.03 0.63
C GLU A 100 1.48 2.14 -0.60
N GLY A 101 2.31 1.10 -0.54
CA GLY A 101 2.43 0.11 -1.60
C GLY A 101 1.10 -0.62 -1.89
N VAL A 102 0.40 -1.05 -0.84
CA VAL A 102 -0.92 -1.68 -0.96
C VAL A 102 -1.92 -0.71 -1.61
N ILE A 103 -2.05 0.52 -1.09
CA ILE A 103 -2.98 1.51 -1.66
C ILE A 103 -2.60 1.88 -3.10
N ALA A 104 -1.32 1.97 -3.44
CA ALA A 104 -0.88 2.24 -4.81
C ALA A 104 -1.34 1.15 -5.80
N SER A 105 -1.27 -0.12 -5.39
CA SER A 105 -1.77 -1.22 -6.23
C SER A 105 -3.29 -1.15 -6.44
N ILE A 106 -4.04 -0.78 -5.38
CA ILE A 106 -5.49 -0.61 -5.43
C ILE A 106 -5.88 0.63 -6.24
N ALA A 107 -5.12 1.72 -6.14
CA ALA A 107 -5.28 2.91 -6.96
C ALA A 107 -5.09 2.61 -8.45
N ARG A 108 -4.05 1.81 -8.79
CA ARG A 108 -3.83 1.34 -10.16
C ARG A 108 -5.00 0.50 -10.64
N PHE A 109 -5.48 -0.43 -9.83
CA PHE A 109 -6.66 -1.24 -10.14
C PHE A 109 -7.91 -0.40 -10.30
N GLY A 110 -8.13 0.62 -9.45
CA GLY A 110 -9.26 1.54 -9.56
C GLY A 110 -9.28 2.29 -10.89
N ILE A 111 -8.12 2.68 -11.42
CA ILE A 111 -8.02 3.28 -12.76
C ILE A 111 -8.47 2.28 -13.83
N GLU A 112 -7.96 1.04 -13.81
CA GLU A 112 -8.36 0.02 -14.78
C GLU A 112 -9.84 -0.36 -14.65
N LEU A 113 -10.35 -0.38 -13.41
CA LEU A 113 -11.76 -0.56 -13.10
C LEU A 113 -12.57 0.50 -13.83
N THR A 114 -12.19 1.78 -13.72
CA THR A 114 -12.90 2.88 -14.38
C THR A 114 -12.69 2.93 -15.89
N ASP A 115 -11.57 2.45 -16.42
CA ASP A 115 -11.23 2.57 -17.84
C ASP A 115 -11.86 1.45 -18.68
N HIS A 116 -11.90 0.23 -18.15
CA HIS A 116 -12.24 -0.97 -18.93
C HIS A 116 -13.41 -1.78 -18.34
N ILE A 117 -13.51 -1.87 -17.01
CA ILE A 117 -14.38 -2.88 -16.35
C ILE A 117 -15.75 -2.32 -15.92
N ALA A 118 -15.78 -1.16 -15.28
CA ALA A 118 -16.97 -0.53 -14.68
C ALA A 118 -17.67 0.42 -15.67
N ARG A 119 -17.91 -0.05 -16.89
CA ARG A 119 -18.56 0.71 -17.97
C ARG A 119 -19.67 -0.11 -18.63
N VAL A 120 -20.70 0.57 -19.15
CA VAL A 120 -21.86 -0.07 -19.80
C VAL A 120 -21.72 -0.02 -21.32
N ARG A 121 -20.87 -0.84 -21.95
CA ARG A 121 -20.56 -0.87 -23.42
C ARG A 121 -20.14 0.44 -24.14
N GLY A 122 -18.99 0.36 -24.83
CA GLY A 122 -18.68 1.01 -26.12
C GLY A 122 -18.36 2.52 -26.14
N SER A 123 -18.97 3.33 -25.28
CA SER A 123 -18.71 4.78 -25.15
C SER A 123 -19.43 5.42 -23.94
N SER A 124 -19.92 4.61 -23.01
CA SER A 124 -20.84 5.01 -21.95
C SER A 124 -20.17 5.57 -20.70
N GLN A 125 -21.00 6.23 -19.91
CA GLN A 125 -20.71 6.86 -18.63
C GLN A 125 -20.02 5.88 -17.68
N ILE A 126 -18.86 6.29 -17.16
CA ILE A 126 -18.12 5.60 -16.10
C ILE A 126 -19.04 5.48 -14.88
N ASP A 127 -19.03 4.34 -14.20
CA ASP A 127 -19.77 4.22 -12.94
C ASP A 127 -19.22 5.24 -11.92
N ALA A 128 -20.13 6.07 -11.37
CA ALA A 128 -19.75 7.19 -10.53
C ALA A 128 -19.06 6.76 -9.22
N ASP A 129 -19.44 5.60 -8.65
CA ASP A 129 -18.81 5.10 -7.43
C ASP A 129 -17.40 4.54 -7.73
N ALA A 130 -17.21 3.88 -8.87
CA ALA A 130 -15.89 3.43 -9.32
C ALA A 130 -14.96 4.62 -9.61
N ASP A 131 -15.46 5.67 -10.29
CA ASP A 131 -14.70 6.88 -10.61
C ASP A 131 -14.30 7.66 -9.34
N ASP A 132 -15.24 7.85 -8.41
CA ASP A 132 -14.97 8.49 -7.13
C ASP A 132 -13.93 7.71 -6.32
N ALA A 133 -14.01 6.37 -6.27
CA ALA A 133 -13.01 5.55 -5.62
C ALA A 133 -11.61 5.73 -6.25
N ALA A 134 -11.51 5.63 -7.58
CA ALA A 134 -10.25 5.79 -8.31
C ALA A 134 -9.63 7.18 -8.11
N GLY A 135 -10.46 8.23 -8.07
CA GLY A 135 -10.01 9.59 -7.77
C GLY A 135 -9.46 9.73 -6.35
N ARG A 136 -10.16 9.17 -5.36
CA ARG A 136 -9.77 9.27 -3.93
C ARG A 136 -8.53 8.48 -3.57
N LEU A 137 -8.30 7.35 -4.23
CA LEU A 137 -7.12 6.52 -4.02
C LEU A 137 -5.82 7.17 -4.52
N LYS A 138 -5.92 8.17 -5.41
CA LYS A 138 -4.77 8.99 -5.86
C LYS A 138 -4.36 10.06 -4.84
N TYR A 139 -5.16 10.28 -3.80
CA TYR A 139 -4.84 11.27 -2.78
C TYR A 139 -3.53 10.87 -2.06
N PRO A 140 -2.61 11.82 -1.77
CA PRO A 140 -1.32 11.47 -1.18
C PRO A 140 -1.49 10.78 0.17
N GLY A 141 -0.60 9.83 0.50
CA GLY A 141 -0.67 8.98 1.70
C GLY A 141 -0.24 9.66 3.00
N ASN A 142 0.38 10.83 2.92
CA ASN A 142 1.09 11.48 4.03
C ASN A 142 0.43 12.78 4.52
N VAL A 143 -0.84 13.02 4.16
CA VAL A 143 -1.55 14.26 4.50
C VAL A 143 -2.28 14.12 5.83
N TRP A 144 -1.85 14.89 6.82
CA TRP A 144 -2.49 14.97 8.12
C TRP A 144 -3.64 16.00 8.13
N ILE A 145 -4.63 15.81 9.01
CA ILE A 145 -5.85 16.64 9.06
C ILE A 145 -5.56 18.11 9.44
N PHE A 146 -4.52 18.36 10.23
CA PHE A 146 -4.12 19.70 10.66
C PHE A 146 -2.76 20.08 10.08
N GLU A 147 -2.74 20.74 8.93
CA GLU A 147 -1.52 21.40 8.44
C GLU A 147 -1.49 22.87 8.87
N TRP A 148 -0.31 23.36 9.24
CA TRP A 148 -0.06 24.78 9.51
C TRP A 148 0.02 25.59 8.20
N SER A 149 -0.93 25.38 7.29
CA SER A 149 -1.05 26.06 5.99
C SER A 149 -2.27 27.00 5.99
N ALA A 150 -2.55 27.67 4.86
CA ALA A 150 -3.62 28.66 4.73
C ALA A 150 -5.02 28.13 5.08
N THR A 151 -5.22 26.81 5.06
CA THR A 151 -6.46 26.14 5.50
C THR A 151 -6.13 25.25 6.70
N PRO A 152 -6.43 25.66 7.94
CA PRO A 152 -5.98 24.95 9.14
C PRO A 152 -6.60 23.56 9.34
N VAL A 153 -7.63 23.22 8.57
CA VAL A 153 -8.24 21.88 8.52
C VAL A 153 -8.43 21.49 7.06
N GLN A 154 -7.94 20.31 6.71
CA GLN A 154 -8.03 19.74 5.38
C GLN A 154 -8.43 18.26 5.43
N GLN A 155 -8.69 17.67 4.27
CA GLN A 155 -8.96 16.24 4.19
C GLN A 155 -7.68 15.45 4.53
N SER A 156 -7.76 14.49 5.46
CA SER A 156 -6.64 13.57 5.70
C SER A 156 -6.60 12.44 4.67
N SER A 157 -5.43 11.84 4.49
CA SER A 157 -5.24 10.63 3.67
C SER A 157 -6.21 9.52 4.07
N GLU A 158 -6.29 9.22 5.36
CA GLU A 158 -7.26 8.29 5.93
C GLU A 158 -8.70 8.60 5.51
N SER A 159 -9.12 9.86 5.61
CA SER A 159 -10.48 10.26 5.25
C SER A 159 -10.75 10.03 3.76
N SER A 160 -9.76 10.29 2.90
CA SER A 160 -9.86 9.97 1.47
C SER A 160 -10.03 8.48 1.22
N TYR A 161 -9.20 7.65 1.85
CA TYR A 161 -9.23 6.21 1.66
C TYR A 161 -10.49 5.56 2.24
N ARG A 162 -10.99 6.02 3.40
CA ARG A 162 -12.29 5.58 3.93
C ARG A 162 -13.44 5.88 2.96
N LYS A 163 -13.45 7.06 2.35
CA LYS A 163 -14.45 7.39 1.32
C LYS A 163 -14.30 6.53 0.06
N ALA A 164 -13.07 6.20 -0.34
CA ALA A 164 -12.83 5.27 -1.45
C ALA A 164 -13.38 3.86 -1.14
N LEU A 165 -13.14 3.36 0.07
CA LEU A 165 -13.71 2.12 0.59
C LEU A 165 -15.25 2.12 0.52
N GLU A 166 -15.88 3.19 0.99
CA GLU A 166 -17.34 3.34 0.91
C GLU A 166 -17.84 3.28 -0.54
N SER A 167 -17.15 3.97 -1.46
CA SER A 167 -17.51 3.97 -2.88
C SER A 167 -17.34 2.60 -3.54
N LEU A 168 -16.24 1.88 -3.29
CA LEU A 168 -16.07 0.50 -3.77
C LEU A 168 -17.15 -0.44 -3.21
N THR A 169 -17.50 -0.30 -1.93
CA THR A 169 -18.52 -1.11 -1.29
C THR A 169 -19.91 -0.84 -1.89
N ARG A 170 -20.25 0.44 -2.13
CA ARG A 170 -21.51 0.81 -2.80
C ARG A 170 -21.56 0.29 -4.23
N TYR A 171 -20.47 0.43 -5.00
CA TYR A 171 -20.36 -0.11 -6.35
C TYR A 171 -20.58 -1.63 -6.33
N ASN A 172 -19.94 -2.37 -5.42
CA ASN A 172 -20.07 -3.82 -5.36
C ASN A 172 -21.48 -4.29 -4.94
N ARG A 173 -22.14 -3.55 -4.05
CA ARG A 173 -23.55 -3.79 -3.71
C ARG A 173 -24.45 -3.59 -4.93
N ARG A 174 -24.26 -2.49 -5.67
CA ARG A 174 -25.01 -2.21 -6.91
C ARG A 174 -24.77 -3.26 -7.98
N LEU A 175 -23.56 -3.85 -8.05
CA LEU A 175 -23.31 -5.00 -8.92
C LEU A 175 -24.19 -6.19 -8.57
N ALA A 176 -24.30 -6.53 -7.28
CA ALA A 176 -25.16 -7.62 -6.81
C ALA A 176 -26.66 -7.36 -7.07
N GLU A 177 -27.07 -6.10 -7.07
CA GLU A 177 -28.43 -5.64 -7.36
C GLU A 177 -28.70 -5.51 -8.88
N ASN A 178 -27.71 -5.76 -9.74
CA ASN A 178 -27.75 -5.55 -11.19
C ASN A 178 -27.98 -4.07 -11.60
N GLU A 179 -27.61 -3.13 -10.73
CA GLU A 179 -27.69 -1.67 -10.96
C GLU A 179 -26.37 -1.07 -11.46
N ALA A 180 -25.31 -1.87 -11.50
CA ALA A 180 -24.01 -1.54 -12.06
C ALA A 180 -23.53 -2.68 -12.96
N THR A 181 -22.54 -2.41 -13.81
CA THR A 181 -21.95 -3.42 -14.71
C THR A 181 -20.48 -3.65 -14.36
N PHE A 182 -20.07 -4.91 -14.42
CA PHE A 182 -18.67 -5.34 -14.36
C PHE A 182 -18.41 -6.20 -15.60
N GLU A 183 -17.70 -5.63 -16.58
CA GLU A 183 -17.49 -6.22 -17.90
C GLU A 183 -16.40 -7.31 -17.86
N ARG A 184 -16.84 -8.57 -17.73
CA ARG A 184 -15.98 -9.78 -17.62
C ARG A 184 -15.48 -10.28 -18.98
N ARG A 185 -14.91 -9.39 -19.79
CA ARG A 185 -14.43 -9.70 -21.15
C ARG A 185 -12.93 -9.98 -21.16
N ALA A 186 -12.48 -10.81 -22.11
CA ALA A 186 -11.08 -11.20 -22.21
C ALA A 186 -10.13 -10.03 -22.52
N ASP A 187 -10.57 -9.06 -23.32
CA ASP A 187 -9.84 -7.83 -23.61
C ASP A 187 -9.68 -6.96 -22.37
N ASN A 188 -10.75 -6.80 -21.56
CA ASN A 188 -10.66 -6.06 -20.30
C ASN A 188 -9.71 -6.72 -19.29
N LEU A 189 -9.73 -8.05 -19.19
CA LEU A 189 -8.77 -8.78 -18.35
C LEU A 189 -7.35 -8.56 -18.84
N LEU A 190 -7.12 -8.69 -20.15
CA LEU A 190 -5.84 -8.47 -20.77
C LEU A 190 -5.29 -7.07 -20.47
N ASP A 191 -6.10 -6.03 -20.68
CA ASP A 191 -5.70 -4.64 -20.44
C ASP A 191 -5.31 -4.42 -18.97
N THR A 192 -6.13 -4.95 -18.05
CA THR A 192 -5.88 -4.89 -16.61
C THR A 192 -4.56 -5.55 -16.23
N LEU A 193 -4.33 -6.76 -16.73
CA LEU A 193 -3.10 -7.52 -16.47
C LEU A 193 -1.88 -6.80 -17.06
N ASP A 194 -1.95 -6.33 -18.30
CA ASP A 194 -0.86 -5.63 -18.95
C ASP A 194 -0.46 -4.36 -18.20
N ARG A 195 -1.44 -3.67 -17.60
CA ARG A 195 -1.16 -2.53 -16.71
C ARG A 195 -0.43 -2.96 -15.44
N ILE A 196 -0.85 -4.04 -14.79
CA ILE A 196 -0.16 -4.58 -13.62
C ILE A 196 1.29 -4.95 -13.97
N ALA A 197 1.53 -5.61 -15.12
CA ALA A 197 2.90 -5.90 -15.57
C ALA A 197 3.74 -4.65 -15.86
N SER A 198 3.11 -3.55 -16.28
CA SER A 198 3.79 -2.27 -16.51
C SER A 198 4.19 -1.60 -15.19
N ASP A 199 3.29 -1.58 -14.20
CA ASP A 199 3.58 -1.04 -12.87
C ASP A 199 4.70 -1.83 -12.18
N ILE A 200 4.61 -3.16 -12.23
CA ILE A 200 5.65 -4.06 -11.71
C ILE A 200 6.98 -3.86 -12.44
N GLY A 201 6.94 -3.70 -13.77
CA GLY A 201 8.13 -3.36 -14.55
C GLY A 201 8.80 -2.07 -14.07
N SER A 202 8.01 -1.08 -13.64
CA SER A 202 8.51 0.19 -13.11
C SER A 202 9.12 0.01 -11.70
N SER A 203 8.48 -0.77 -10.83
CA SER A 203 9.07 -1.19 -9.53
C SER A 203 10.39 -1.94 -9.71
N SER A 204 10.49 -2.81 -10.72
CA SER A 204 11.74 -3.50 -11.05
C SER A 204 12.85 -2.55 -11.44
N ALA A 205 12.54 -1.54 -12.25
CA ALA A 205 13.51 -0.53 -12.67
C ALA A 205 13.97 0.31 -11.48
N ALA A 206 13.06 0.69 -10.58
CA ALA A 206 13.41 1.41 -9.36
C ALA A 206 14.34 0.60 -8.44
N LEU A 207 14.11 -0.72 -8.30
CA LEU A 207 15.02 -1.60 -7.56
C LEU A 207 16.40 -1.64 -8.20
N TYR A 208 16.47 -1.80 -9.53
CA TYR A 208 17.74 -1.83 -10.25
C TYR A 208 18.51 -0.51 -10.09
N ASP A 209 17.85 0.63 -10.29
CA ASP A 209 18.45 1.96 -10.11
C ASP A 209 18.96 2.17 -8.68
N LYS A 210 18.23 1.66 -7.68
CA LYS A 210 18.66 1.76 -6.27
C LYS A 210 19.89 0.89 -6.02
N ILE A 211 19.88 -0.37 -6.48
CA ILE A 211 21.03 -1.28 -6.39
C ILE A 211 22.27 -0.61 -7.00
N ASP A 212 22.17 -0.11 -8.23
CA ASP A 212 23.28 0.50 -8.97
C ASP A 212 23.85 1.76 -8.28
N ARG A 213 22.99 2.60 -7.70
CA ARG A 213 23.41 3.86 -7.06
C ARG A 213 24.00 3.69 -5.65
N THR A 214 23.61 2.64 -4.93
CA THR A 214 23.97 2.44 -3.52
C THR A 214 24.76 1.17 -3.25
N GLU A 215 25.30 0.58 -4.33
CA GLU A 215 26.21 -0.56 -4.25
C GLU A 215 27.35 -0.26 -3.26
N GLY A 216 27.58 -1.18 -2.32
CA GLY A 216 28.68 -1.10 -1.36
C GLY A 216 28.46 -0.24 -0.12
N ALA A 217 27.34 0.49 0.01
CA ALA A 217 27.05 1.27 1.21
C ALA A 217 27.02 0.37 2.47
N TRP A 218 27.63 0.85 3.56
CA TRP A 218 27.60 0.15 4.86
C TRP A 218 26.23 0.25 5.53
N PHE A 219 25.52 1.35 5.28
CA PHE A 219 24.15 1.58 5.73
C PHE A 219 23.37 2.26 4.60
N ASP A 220 22.22 1.69 4.25
CA ASP A 220 21.27 2.27 3.29
C ASP A 220 19.89 2.28 3.95
N PHE A 221 19.60 3.37 4.65
CA PHE A 221 18.34 3.59 5.38
C PHE A 221 17.16 3.94 4.47
N ASP A 222 17.35 3.89 3.14
CA ASP A 222 16.28 4.11 2.16
C ASP A 222 16.02 2.84 1.32
N ALA A 223 16.86 1.81 1.42
CA ALA A 223 16.65 0.54 0.72
C ALA A 223 15.42 -0.20 1.24
N ASP A 224 15.21 -0.15 2.56
CA ASP A 224 14.04 -0.70 3.23
C ASP A 224 12.75 0.00 2.80
N ASN A 225 12.76 1.32 2.68
CA ASN A 225 11.63 2.11 2.18
C ASN A 225 11.15 1.58 0.81
N LEU A 226 12.08 1.44 -0.14
CA LEU A 226 11.76 0.92 -1.48
C LEU A 226 11.32 -0.54 -1.42
N PHE A 227 11.98 -1.36 -0.61
CA PHE A 227 11.67 -2.78 -0.47
C PHE A 227 10.24 -2.99 0.05
N TYR A 228 9.85 -2.29 1.11
CA TYR A 228 8.53 -2.44 1.73
C TYR A 228 7.42 -1.80 0.90
N ALA A 229 7.69 -0.68 0.21
CA ALA A 229 6.76 -0.15 -0.78
C ALA A 229 6.49 -1.16 -1.92
N ASN A 230 7.53 -1.81 -2.43
CA ASN A 230 7.37 -2.85 -3.45
C ASN A 230 6.70 -4.11 -2.90
N LYS A 231 7.01 -4.52 -1.67
CA LYS A 231 6.33 -5.64 -0.98
C LYS A 231 4.83 -5.37 -0.88
N GLY A 232 4.44 -4.16 -0.46
CA GLY A 232 3.04 -3.74 -0.37
C GLY A 232 2.33 -3.80 -1.72
N ARG A 233 2.98 -3.31 -2.80
CA ARG A 233 2.43 -3.39 -4.16
C ARG A 233 2.25 -4.84 -4.63
N LEU A 234 3.27 -5.68 -4.44
CA LEU A 234 3.23 -7.10 -4.80
C LEU A 234 2.12 -7.84 -4.04
N TYR A 235 1.99 -7.57 -2.74
CA TYR A 235 0.94 -8.14 -1.91
C TYR A 235 -0.46 -7.68 -2.36
N GLY A 236 -0.66 -6.38 -2.59
CA GLY A 236 -1.94 -5.87 -3.08
C GLY A 236 -2.33 -6.44 -4.44
N TYR A 237 -1.38 -6.55 -5.39
CA TYR A 237 -1.64 -7.22 -6.66
C TYR A 237 -1.91 -8.71 -6.51
N TYR A 238 -1.19 -9.42 -5.65
CA TYR A 238 -1.46 -10.83 -5.37
C TYR A 238 -2.92 -11.03 -4.92
N MET A 239 -3.38 -10.22 -3.96
CA MET A 239 -4.76 -10.25 -3.48
C MET A 239 -5.77 -9.91 -4.58
N LEU A 240 -5.52 -8.86 -5.36
CA LEU A 240 -6.37 -8.47 -6.47
C LEU A 240 -6.44 -9.55 -7.55
N LEU A 241 -5.33 -10.21 -7.86
CA LEU A 241 -5.28 -11.31 -8.84
C LEU A 241 -6.07 -12.53 -8.37
N LEU A 242 -6.06 -12.85 -7.06
CA LEU A 242 -6.96 -13.88 -6.52
C LEU A 242 -8.43 -13.52 -6.77
N GLY A 243 -8.82 -12.26 -6.53
CA GLY A 243 -10.17 -11.78 -6.80
C GLY A 243 -10.54 -11.74 -8.29
N LEU A 244 -9.60 -11.32 -9.15
CA LEU A 244 -9.77 -11.30 -10.61
C LEU A 244 -9.90 -12.72 -11.17
N GLY A 245 -9.21 -13.69 -10.58
CA GLY A 245 -9.33 -15.11 -10.97
C GLY A 245 -10.76 -15.63 -10.80
N ASP A 246 -11.42 -15.23 -9.72
CA ASP A 246 -12.83 -15.54 -9.49
C ASP A 246 -13.75 -14.77 -10.44
N ASP A 247 -13.52 -13.47 -10.62
CA ASP A 247 -14.37 -12.62 -11.47
C ASP A 247 -14.30 -12.99 -12.94
N PHE A 248 -13.14 -13.42 -13.43
CA PHE A 248 -12.88 -13.79 -14.82
C PHE A 248 -12.76 -15.29 -15.04
N ARG A 249 -13.27 -16.12 -14.11
CA ARG A 249 -13.18 -17.58 -14.19
C ARG A 249 -13.62 -18.15 -15.54
N SER A 250 -14.71 -17.64 -16.11
CA SER A 250 -15.22 -18.07 -17.42
C SER A 250 -14.25 -17.77 -18.57
N VAL A 251 -13.52 -16.65 -18.50
CA VAL A 251 -12.49 -16.29 -19.49
C VAL A 251 -11.27 -17.19 -19.31
N ILE A 252 -10.84 -17.41 -18.06
CA ILE A 252 -9.68 -18.25 -17.74
C ILE A 252 -9.94 -19.69 -18.20
N GLU A 253 -11.11 -20.24 -17.88
CA GLU A 253 -11.51 -21.59 -18.30
C GLU A 253 -11.69 -21.68 -19.81
N GLY A 254 -12.36 -20.70 -20.43
CA GLY A 254 -12.62 -20.71 -21.88
C GLY A 254 -11.37 -20.51 -22.75
N ARG A 255 -10.25 -20.08 -22.16
CA ARG A 255 -8.96 -19.91 -22.83
C ARG A 255 -7.89 -20.92 -22.38
N ASP A 256 -8.29 -21.93 -21.61
CA ASP A 256 -7.40 -22.96 -21.05
C ASP A 256 -6.21 -22.36 -20.26
N LEU A 257 -6.45 -21.28 -19.51
CA LEU A 257 -5.44 -20.51 -18.78
C LEU A 257 -5.15 -21.02 -17.37
N GLN A 258 -5.87 -22.03 -16.87
CA GLN A 258 -5.86 -22.41 -15.45
C GLN A 258 -4.43 -22.66 -14.94
N THR A 259 -3.64 -23.45 -15.67
CA THR A 259 -2.25 -23.75 -15.28
C THR A 259 -1.36 -22.51 -15.28
N ALA A 260 -1.48 -21.63 -16.28
CA ALA A 260 -0.69 -20.40 -16.35
C ALA A 260 -1.12 -19.40 -15.26
N TRP A 261 -2.43 -19.35 -14.95
CA TRP A 261 -2.98 -18.55 -13.87
C TRP A 261 -2.48 -19.01 -12.50
N ASP A 262 -2.48 -20.32 -12.23
CA ASP A 262 -1.97 -20.86 -10.96
C ASP A 262 -0.47 -20.54 -10.78
N GLN A 263 0.32 -20.62 -11.85
CA GLN A 263 1.75 -20.27 -11.81
C GLN A 263 1.98 -18.76 -11.61
N LEU A 264 1.11 -17.93 -12.19
CA LEU A 264 1.07 -16.49 -11.95
C LEU A 264 0.80 -16.20 -10.47
N ILE A 265 -0.28 -16.75 -9.91
CA ILE A 265 -0.67 -16.59 -8.50
C ILE A 265 0.47 -17.03 -7.57
N PHE A 266 1.04 -18.21 -7.80
CA PHE A 266 2.17 -18.72 -7.02
C PHE A 266 3.39 -17.78 -7.08
N SER A 267 3.70 -17.21 -8.25
CA SER A 267 4.84 -16.30 -8.38
C SER A 267 4.63 -14.99 -7.61
N PHE A 268 3.40 -14.47 -7.59
CA PHE A 268 3.03 -13.29 -6.80
C PHE A 268 3.06 -13.57 -5.29
N GLU A 269 2.53 -14.70 -4.85
CA GLU A 269 2.58 -15.14 -3.45
C GLU A 269 4.03 -15.17 -2.94
N ARG A 270 4.93 -15.79 -3.70
CA ARG A 270 6.36 -15.89 -3.33
C ARG A 270 7.04 -14.52 -3.29
N ALA A 271 6.71 -13.63 -4.21
CA ALA A 271 7.26 -12.27 -4.25
C ALA A 271 6.74 -11.40 -3.09
N ALA A 272 5.46 -11.52 -2.74
CA ALA A 272 4.83 -10.80 -1.64
C ALA A 272 5.27 -11.29 -0.25
N GLY A 273 5.63 -12.58 -0.14
CA GLY A 273 5.99 -13.22 1.14
C GLY A 273 7.40 -12.93 1.68
N LEU A 274 8.20 -12.08 1.03
CA LEU A 274 9.54 -11.73 1.55
C LEU A 274 9.43 -10.84 2.80
N GLN A 275 10.07 -11.22 3.91
CA GLN A 275 10.01 -10.47 5.17
C GLN A 275 11.35 -10.50 5.92
N PRO A 276 12.39 -9.81 5.42
CA PRO A 276 13.64 -9.68 6.14
C PRO A 276 13.46 -8.79 7.37
N TRP A 277 14.12 -9.13 8.49
CA TRP A 277 14.12 -8.28 9.68
C TRP A 277 14.84 -6.94 9.44
N VAL A 278 15.89 -6.97 8.61
CA VAL A 278 16.65 -5.80 8.18
C VAL A 278 16.88 -5.93 6.69
N VAL A 279 16.55 -4.88 5.93
CA VAL A 279 16.84 -4.83 4.51
C VAL A 279 18.29 -4.41 4.32
N ILE A 280 19.02 -5.20 3.54
CA ILE A 280 20.43 -4.98 3.22
C ILE A 280 20.55 -4.95 1.71
N ASN A 281 21.17 -3.89 1.21
CA ASN A 281 21.53 -3.72 -0.20
C ASN A 281 23.05 -3.90 -0.38
N GLY A 282 23.53 -5.12 -0.15
CA GLY A 282 24.94 -5.46 -0.33
C GLY A 282 25.36 -5.49 -1.80
N ASP A 283 26.67 -5.54 -2.06
CA ASP A 283 27.21 -5.77 -3.40
C ASP A 283 26.65 -7.08 -3.98
N LEU A 284 26.40 -7.13 -5.30
CA LEU A 284 25.78 -8.30 -5.93
C LEU A 284 26.64 -9.56 -5.82
N ASP A 285 27.96 -9.42 -5.71
CA ASP A 285 28.95 -10.49 -5.52
C ASP A 285 29.47 -10.58 -4.06
N SER A 286 28.78 -9.93 -3.12
CA SER A 286 29.20 -9.92 -1.73
C SER A 286 29.17 -11.31 -1.10
N GLN A 287 30.25 -11.68 -0.41
CA GLN A 287 30.35 -12.94 0.33
C GLN A 287 29.69 -12.89 1.71
N ILE A 288 29.42 -11.67 2.23
CA ILE A 288 29.04 -11.46 3.63
C ILE A 288 27.72 -10.68 3.75
N LYS A 289 27.42 -9.75 2.82
CA LYS A 289 26.21 -8.93 2.86
C LYS A 289 25.19 -9.45 1.84
N PRO A 290 23.99 -9.91 2.23
CA PRO A 290 22.95 -10.25 1.26
C PRO A 290 22.47 -9.00 0.52
N ASN A 291 22.01 -9.17 -0.73
CA ASN A 291 21.28 -8.14 -1.46
C ASN A 291 19.79 -8.51 -1.54
N HIS A 292 18.99 -7.94 -0.63
CA HIS A 292 17.55 -8.19 -0.55
C HIS A 292 16.79 -7.52 -1.70
N LEU A 293 17.27 -6.38 -2.20
CA LEU A 293 16.66 -5.71 -3.36
C LEU A 293 16.79 -6.57 -4.62
N ALA A 294 17.95 -7.22 -4.81
CA ALA A 294 18.18 -8.15 -5.90
C ALA A 294 17.31 -9.41 -5.76
N ALA A 295 17.18 -9.95 -4.55
CA ALA A 295 16.30 -11.10 -4.27
C ALA A 295 14.83 -10.78 -4.57
N GLN A 296 14.33 -9.61 -4.13
CA GLN A 296 12.99 -9.13 -4.45
C GLN A 296 12.84 -8.89 -5.96
N GLY A 297 13.84 -8.25 -6.60
CA GLY A 297 13.86 -8.00 -8.03
C GLY A 297 13.75 -9.27 -8.86
N PHE A 298 14.44 -10.35 -8.46
CA PHE A 298 14.33 -11.65 -9.11
C PHE A 298 12.90 -12.21 -9.07
N LEU A 299 12.26 -12.24 -7.88
CA LEU A 299 10.91 -12.76 -7.73
C LEU A 299 9.87 -11.89 -8.43
N LEU A 300 10.06 -10.57 -8.39
CA LEU A 300 9.24 -9.60 -9.08
C LEU A 300 9.31 -9.80 -10.61
N LEU A 301 10.51 -9.99 -11.17
CA LEU A 301 10.69 -10.29 -12.59
C LEU A 301 10.01 -11.61 -12.97
N ARG A 302 10.12 -12.64 -12.12
CA ARG A 302 9.42 -13.91 -12.34
C ARG A 302 7.90 -13.73 -12.38
N ALA A 303 7.32 -12.98 -11.43
CA ALA A 303 5.90 -12.65 -11.41
C ALA A 303 5.47 -11.90 -12.67
N ARG A 304 6.26 -10.92 -13.12
CA ARG A 304 6.02 -10.18 -14.37
C ARG A 304 6.07 -11.08 -15.60
N THR A 305 7.02 -12.01 -15.67
CA THR A 305 7.12 -12.97 -16.79
C THR A 305 5.89 -13.85 -16.87
N GLN A 306 5.42 -14.41 -15.74
CA GLN A 306 4.21 -15.22 -15.70
C GLN A 306 2.96 -14.42 -16.09
N LEU A 307 2.91 -13.14 -15.68
CA LEU A 307 1.82 -12.27 -16.07
C LEU A 307 1.78 -12.04 -17.59
N ARG A 308 2.95 -11.80 -18.21
CA ARG A 308 3.07 -11.66 -19.67
C ARG A 308 2.75 -12.95 -20.41
N GLU A 309 3.03 -14.11 -19.83
CA GLU A 309 2.63 -15.39 -20.40
C GLU A 309 1.09 -15.50 -20.50
N VAL A 310 0.38 -15.15 -19.42
CA VAL A 310 -1.09 -15.11 -19.41
C VAL A 310 -1.63 -14.11 -20.45
N THR A 311 -1.09 -12.89 -20.52
CA THR A 311 -1.58 -11.90 -21.49
C THR A 311 -1.28 -12.29 -22.94
N ASN A 312 -0.15 -12.94 -23.21
CA ASN A 312 0.18 -13.48 -24.52
C ASN A 312 -0.78 -14.61 -24.97
N ILE A 313 -1.29 -15.41 -24.04
CA ILE A 313 -2.29 -16.44 -24.35
C ILE A 313 -3.65 -15.79 -24.62
N LEU A 314 -4.04 -14.79 -23.83
CA LEU A 314 -5.29 -14.03 -24.03
C LEU A 314 -5.38 -13.33 -25.40
N LEU A 315 -4.23 -12.94 -25.98
CA LEU A 315 -4.14 -12.32 -27.31
C LEU A 315 -4.43 -13.28 -28.47
N LYS A 316 -4.27 -14.59 -28.28
CA LYS A 316 -4.41 -15.61 -29.33
C LYS A 316 -5.88 -16.03 -29.49
#